data_AF-A0A7S1A6N2-F1
#
_entry.id   AF-A0A7S1A6N2-F1
#
_cell.length_a   1.000
_cell.length_b   1.000
_cell.length_c   1.000
_cell.angle_alpha   90.00
_cell.angle_beta   90.00
_cell.angle_gamma   90.00
#
_symmetry.space_group_name_H-M   'P 1'
#
loop_
_entity.id
_entity.type
_entity.pdbx_description
1 polymer ?
#
loop_
_entity_poly.entity_id
_entity_poly.type
_entity_poly.pdbx_seq_one_letter_code
_entity_poly.pdbx_strand_id
1 'polypeptide(L)'
;MASMDWTVLSSVGDVPEVRYRHTMAVVGDAKTVMFGGFDGGYHNDVRTVAVSGSTATWVELSTSGDVPTTRYKHTMTAFGESSALIFGGWDWQAFNDIYQLTVSGTSAAWVELSSVGDVPSARWGHTMAVVGDGCAVVFGGKYFGSYGYFNDVYTVAVSGTTATWVELSSVGDVPGARGSLSMVVLDDGSAVMFGGWRYGGPLDDIYTVNLSSTHATWEELSSVG
;
A
#
# COMPACT_ATOMS: atom_id res chain seq x y z
N MET A 1 -23.08 -1.24 -24.74
CA MET A 1 -22.39 -2.02 -23.70
C MET A 1 -20.99 -2.29 -24.22
N ALA A 2 -19.95 -1.75 -23.59
CA ALA A 2 -18.60 -2.26 -23.81
C ALA A 2 -18.54 -3.66 -23.18
N SER A 3 -18.05 -4.67 -23.90
CA SER A 3 -17.77 -5.97 -23.30
C SER A 3 -16.54 -5.86 -22.41
N MET A 4 -16.60 -6.45 -21.23
CA MET A 4 -15.45 -6.59 -20.33
C MET A 4 -14.80 -7.94 -20.63
N ASP A 5 -13.96 -7.97 -21.65
CA ASP A 5 -13.28 -9.19 -22.07
C ASP A 5 -11.90 -9.31 -21.40
N TRP A 6 -11.64 -10.47 -20.82
CA TRP A 6 -10.32 -10.80 -20.31
C TRP A 6 -9.42 -11.25 -21.45
N THR A 7 -8.23 -10.65 -21.54
CA THR A 7 -7.21 -11.03 -22.52
C THR A 7 -5.91 -11.34 -21.80
N VAL A 8 -5.29 -12.46 -22.17
CA VAL A 8 -3.94 -12.80 -21.71
C VAL A 8 -2.94 -11.98 -22.52
N LEU A 9 -2.13 -11.18 -21.83
CA LEU A 9 -1.06 -10.41 -22.46
C LEU A 9 0.20 -11.27 -22.61
N SER A 10 0.94 -11.05 -23.69
CA SER A 10 2.29 -11.59 -23.84
C SER A 10 3.26 -10.74 -23.01
N SER A 11 4.03 -11.36 -22.13
CA SER A 11 5.05 -10.66 -21.33
C SER A 11 6.43 -10.79 -21.95
N VAL A 12 7.15 -9.68 -22.07
CA VAL A 12 8.51 -9.62 -22.65
C VAL A 12 9.43 -8.72 -21.82
N GLY A 13 10.75 -8.81 -22.06
CA GLY A 13 11.76 -8.02 -21.35
C GLY A 13 12.17 -8.69 -20.03
N ASP A 14 12.40 -7.88 -19.00
CA ASP A 14 12.82 -8.33 -17.68
C ASP A 14 11.60 -8.80 -16.86
N VAL A 15 10.99 -9.90 -17.28
CA VAL A 15 9.77 -10.43 -16.65
C VAL A 15 10.08 -10.93 -15.23
N PRO A 16 9.31 -10.52 -14.20
CA PRO A 16 9.52 -11.00 -12.84
C PRO A 16 9.24 -12.50 -12.69
N GLU A 17 9.91 -13.12 -11.73
CA GLU A 17 9.61 -14.47 -11.29
C GLU A 17 8.19 -14.58 -10.70
N VAL A 18 7.65 -15.80 -10.72
CA VAL A 18 6.32 -16.11 -10.17
C VAL A 18 6.26 -15.76 -8.70
N ARG A 19 5.49 -14.74 -8.31
CA ARG A 19 5.46 -14.26 -6.92
C ARG A 19 4.08 -13.74 -6.53
N TYR A 20 3.80 -13.71 -5.23
CA TYR A 20 2.58 -13.12 -4.68
C TYR A 20 2.89 -12.09 -3.58
N ARG A 21 1.90 -11.23 -3.26
CA ARG A 21 2.01 -10.16 -2.25
C ARG A 21 3.14 -9.14 -2.53
N HIS A 22 3.49 -9.00 -3.80
CA HIS A 22 4.13 -7.79 -4.32
C HIS A 22 3.10 -6.66 -4.34
N THR A 23 3.57 -5.42 -4.43
CA THR A 23 2.68 -4.27 -4.61
C THR A 23 2.98 -3.57 -5.93
N MET A 24 1.97 -2.88 -6.48
CA MET A 24 2.10 -2.09 -7.69
C MET A 24 1.42 -0.74 -7.52
N ALA A 25 2.00 0.30 -8.10
CA ALA A 25 1.47 1.65 -8.09
C ALA A 25 1.85 2.35 -9.40
N VAL A 26 0.98 3.25 -9.86
CA VAL A 26 1.27 4.10 -11.03
C VAL A 26 2.05 5.32 -10.55
N VAL A 27 3.24 5.53 -11.10
CA VAL A 27 4.15 6.62 -10.72
C VAL A 27 4.51 7.42 -11.96
N GLY A 28 4.44 8.75 -11.91
CA GLY A 28 4.76 9.61 -13.06
C GLY A 28 3.75 9.49 -14.20
N ASP A 29 4.24 9.66 -15.42
CA ASP A 29 3.50 9.57 -16.68
C ASP A 29 3.05 8.14 -17.02
N ALA A 30 2.27 7.52 -16.14
CA ALA A 30 1.68 6.19 -16.29
C ALA A 30 2.67 4.99 -16.24
N LYS A 31 3.82 5.13 -15.59
CA LYS A 31 4.69 3.96 -15.34
C LYS A 31 4.11 3.16 -14.18
N THR A 32 3.66 1.94 -14.46
CA THR A 32 3.26 1.03 -13.40
C THR A 32 4.51 0.38 -12.81
N VAL A 33 4.79 0.67 -11.55
CA VAL A 33 5.95 0.19 -10.80
C VAL A 33 5.52 -1.00 -9.95
N MET A 34 6.36 -2.03 -9.86
CA MET A 34 6.22 -3.20 -8.99
C MET A 34 7.38 -3.24 -8.00
N PHE A 35 7.11 -3.62 -6.76
CA PHE A 35 8.13 -3.85 -5.74
C PHE A 35 7.82 -5.08 -4.86
N GLY A 36 8.88 -5.82 -4.56
CA GLY A 36 8.92 -6.93 -3.61
C GLY A 36 8.09 -8.16 -3.98
N GLY A 37 7.60 -8.86 -2.95
CA GLY A 37 6.83 -10.11 -3.09
C GLY A 37 7.56 -11.34 -2.58
N PHE A 38 6.92 -12.51 -2.75
CA PHE A 38 7.45 -13.79 -2.29
C PHE A 38 7.12 -14.93 -3.26
N ASP A 39 8.10 -15.80 -3.49
CA ASP A 39 8.02 -17.02 -4.33
C ASP A 39 8.61 -18.27 -3.68
N GLY A 40 9.02 -18.16 -2.42
CA GLY A 40 9.93 -19.08 -1.75
C GLY A 40 11.11 -18.33 -1.14
N GLY A 41 11.53 -17.24 -1.79
CA GLY A 41 12.36 -16.17 -1.24
C GLY A 41 11.59 -14.85 -1.16
N TYR A 42 12.12 -13.89 -0.40
CA TYR A 42 11.61 -12.52 -0.35
C TYR A 42 12.35 -11.66 -1.38
N HIS A 43 11.66 -10.68 -1.96
CA HIS A 43 12.19 -9.86 -3.05
C HIS A 43 12.23 -8.37 -2.69
N ASN A 44 13.14 -7.62 -3.31
CA ASN A 44 13.24 -6.15 -3.25
C ASN A 44 13.63 -5.53 -4.61
N ASP A 45 13.51 -6.27 -5.72
CA ASP A 45 13.68 -5.71 -7.05
C ASP A 45 12.56 -4.72 -7.37
N VAL A 46 12.91 -3.71 -8.16
CA VAL A 46 11.97 -2.71 -8.69
C VAL A 46 11.83 -2.94 -10.18
N ARG A 47 10.61 -3.18 -10.64
CA ARG A 47 10.33 -3.32 -12.07
C ARG A 47 9.26 -2.34 -12.51
N THR A 48 9.31 -1.95 -13.78
CA THR A 48 8.20 -1.24 -14.42
C THR A 48 7.57 -2.12 -15.48
N VAL A 49 6.27 -1.94 -15.68
CA VAL A 49 5.53 -2.56 -16.78
C VAL A 49 4.80 -1.51 -17.59
N ALA A 50 4.98 -1.58 -18.92
CA ALA A 50 4.21 -0.81 -19.88
C ALA A 50 3.37 -1.75 -20.74
N VAL A 51 2.08 -1.44 -20.89
CA VAL A 51 1.16 -2.23 -21.70
C VAL A 51 0.88 -1.50 -23.01
N SER A 52 1.11 -2.17 -24.13
CA SER A 52 0.78 -1.67 -25.48
C SER A 52 0.14 -2.79 -26.30
N GLY A 53 -1.12 -2.61 -26.68
CA GLY A 53 -1.92 -3.64 -27.32
C GLY A 53 -2.04 -4.90 -26.44
N SER A 54 -1.61 -6.04 -26.96
CA SER A 54 -1.63 -7.33 -26.26
C SER A 54 -0.30 -7.71 -25.59
N THR A 55 0.61 -6.74 -25.41
CA THR A 55 1.97 -6.99 -24.90
C THR A 55 2.23 -6.15 -23.65
N ALA A 56 2.76 -6.80 -22.61
CA ALA A 56 3.30 -6.19 -21.41
C ALA A 56 4.83 -6.25 -21.44
N THR A 57 5.48 -5.10 -21.52
CA THR A 57 6.94 -5.00 -21.55
C THR A 57 7.45 -4.63 -20.16
N TRP A 58 8.28 -5.51 -19.60
CA TRP A 58 8.88 -5.35 -18.29
C TRP A 58 10.31 -4.83 -18.38
N VAL A 59 10.68 -3.94 -17.47
CA VAL A 59 12.04 -3.42 -17.33
C VAL A 59 12.41 -3.39 -15.86
N GLU A 60 13.53 -4.04 -15.52
CA GLU A 60 14.12 -3.95 -14.19
C GLU A 60 14.88 -2.62 -14.05
N LEU A 61 14.57 -1.88 -12.98
CA LEU A 61 15.17 -0.57 -12.75
C LEU A 61 16.46 -0.70 -11.93
N SER A 62 17.47 0.10 -12.29
CA SER A 62 18.64 0.26 -11.43
C SER A 62 18.26 1.07 -10.18
N THR A 63 18.49 0.49 -8.99
CA THR A 63 18.14 1.12 -7.71
C THR A 63 19.34 1.81 -7.06
N SER A 64 19.11 2.94 -6.38
CA SER A 64 20.11 3.65 -5.57
C SER A 64 19.49 4.25 -4.29
N GLY A 65 20.34 4.76 -3.40
CA GLY A 65 19.91 5.37 -2.12
C GLY A 65 19.68 4.33 -1.03
N ASP A 66 18.71 4.59 -0.16
CA ASP A 66 18.37 3.75 0.99
C ASP A 66 17.47 2.59 0.55
N VAL A 67 18.05 1.64 -0.20
CA VAL A 67 17.28 0.53 -0.79
C VAL A 67 16.67 -0.33 0.32
N PRO A 68 15.34 -0.51 0.37
CA PRO A 68 14.71 -1.33 1.40
C PRO A 68 15.16 -2.79 1.26
N THR A 69 15.18 -3.47 2.40
CA THR A 69 15.36 -4.93 2.44
C THR A 69 14.23 -5.66 1.70
N THR A 70 14.50 -6.92 1.34
CA THR A 70 13.50 -7.86 0.82
C THR A 70 12.25 -7.87 1.67
N ARG A 71 11.05 -7.90 1.03
CA ARG A 71 9.77 -7.86 1.76
C ARG A 71 8.56 -8.25 0.92
N TYR A 72 7.53 -8.76 1.58
CA TYR A 72 6.19 -8.95 1.02
C TYR A 72 5.11 -8.36 1.95
N LYS A 73 3.86 -8.23 1.48
CA LYS A 73 2.72 -7.67 2.26
C LYS A 73 2.94 -6.27 2.86
N HIS A 74 3.89 -5.52 2.31
CA HIS A 74 3.96 -4.08 2.51
C HIS A 74 2.82 -3.43 1.73
N THR A 75 2.61 -2.13 1.92
CA THR A 75 1.77 -1.32 1.03
C THR A 75 2.62 -0.45 0.15
N MET A 76 2.14 -0.15 -1.06
CA MET A 76 2.71 0.87 -1.94
C MET A 76 1.58 1.71 -2.51
N THR A 77 1.70 3.04 -2.44
CA THR A 77 0.75 3.97 -3.04
C THR A 77 1.50 5.03 -3.83
N ALA A 78 0.94 5.46 -4.96
CA ALA A 78 1.41 6.66 -5.65
C ALA A 78 1.36 7.84 -4.68
N PHE A 79 2.37 8.70 -4.69
CA PHE A 79 2.49 9.81 -3.76
C PHE A 79 3.20 10.99 -4.44
N GLY A 80 2.46 12.07 -4.67
CA GLY A 80 2.91 13.15 -5.57
C GLY A 80 2.98 12.71 -7.03
N GLU A 81 3.62 13.50 -7.88
CA GLU A 81 3.61 13.27 -9.34
C GLU A 81 4.49 12.10 -9.77
N SER A 82 5.70 11.96 -9.20
CA SER A 82 6.73 11.01 -9.68
C SER A 82 7.29 10.11 -8.58
N SER A 83 6.56 9.94 -7.48
CA SER A 83 6.97 9.04 -6.40
C SER A 83 5.88 8.11 -5.90
N ALA A 84 6.29 7.12 -5.12
CA ALA A 84 5.42 6.25 -4.35
C ALA A 84 5.92 6.17 -2.90
N LEU A 85 5.00 5.98 -1.96
CA LEU A 85 5.32 5.61 -0.58
C LEU A 85 5.18 4.12 -0.39
N ILE A 86 6.15 3.53 0.31
CA ILE A 86 6.16 2.14 0.74
C ILE A 86 6.18 2.12 2.26
N PHE A 87 5.34 1.31 2.90
CA PHE A 87 5.31 1.19 4.36
C PHE A 87 5.24 -0.27 4.81
N GLY A 88 6.05 -0.59 5.82
CA GLY A 88 6.05 -1.85 6.55
C GLY A 88 6.33 -3.08 5.68
N GLY A 89 5.62 -4.17 5.99
CA GLY A 89 5.79 -5.47 5.34
C GLY A 89 6.52 -6.48 6.23
N TRP A 90 7.04 -7.53 5.61
CA TRP A 90 7.66 -8.63 6.33
C TRP A 90 8.78 -9.30 5.55
N ASP A 91 9.87 -9.58 6.25
CA ASP A 91 10.92 -10.54 5.88
C ASP A 91 11.60 -11.03 7.16
N TRP A 92 11.22 -12.24 7.59
CA TRP A 92 11.53 -12.86 8.90
C TRP A 92 11.14 -12.07 10.16
N GLN A 93 10.82 -10.79 10.00
CA GLN A 93 10.30 -9.86 10.99
C GLN A 93 9.39 -8.85 10.30
N ALA A 94 8.52 -8.19 11.06
CA ALA A 94 7.69 -7.12 10.54
C ALA A 94 8.47 -5.81 10.51
N PHE A 95 8.12 -4.93 9.58
CA PHE A 95 8.70 -3.60 9.48
C PHE A 95 7.69 -2.50 9.83
N ASN A 96 8.19 -1.37 10.34
CA ASN A 96 7.50 -0.08 10.47
C ASN A 96 8.29 1.05 9.80
N ASP A 97 9.20 0.70 8.89
CA ASP A 97 9.94 1.66 8.07
C ASP A 97 9.04 2.20 6.95
N ILE A 98 9.32 3.43 6.54
CA ILE A 98 8.65 4.09 5.42
C ILE A 98 9.69 4.62 4.44
N TYR A 99 9.46 4.35 3.17
CA TYR A 99 10.33 4.77 2.09
C TYR A 99 9.56 5.56 1.04
N GLN A 100 10.24 6.54 0.47
CA GLN A 100 9.81 7.19 -0.76
C GLN A 100 10.64 6.67 -1.93
N LEU A 101 9.95 6.16 -2.95
CA LEU A 101 10.53 5.72 -4.21
C LEU A 101 10.30 6.78 -5.28
N THR A 102 11.36 7.34 -5.86
CA THR A 102 11.26 8.21 -7.04
C THR A 102 11.74 7.45 -8.27
N VAL A 103 10.94 7.48 -9.34
CA VAL A 103 11.28 6.78 -10.60
C VAL A 103 11.60 7.79 -11.69
N SER A 104 12.75 7.63 -12.35
CA SER A 104 13.17 8.46 -13.47
C SER A 104 13.85 7.62 -14.53
N GLY A 105 13.32 7.64 -15.76
CA GLY A 105 13.84 6.81 -16.86
C GLY A 105 13.83 5.32 -16.51
N THR A 106 15.01 4.72 -16.48
CA THR A 106 15.29 3.31 -16.13
C THR A 106 15.93 3.16 -14.74
N SER A 107 15.82 4.19 -13.90
CA SER A 107 16.40 4.24 -12.55
C SER A 107 15.36 4.54 -11.49
N ALA A 108 15.60 4.03 -10.29
CA ALA A 108 14.76 4.22 -9.12
C ALA A 108 15.64 4.66 -7.93
N ALA A 109 15.28 5.76 -7.28
CA ALA A 109 16.00 6.27 -6.12
C ALA A 109 15.12 6.13 -4.87
N TRP A 110 15.69 5.52 -3.84
CA TRP A 110 15.06 5.30 -2.55
C TRP A 110 15.55 6.31 -1.52
N VAL A 111 14.63 6.79 -0.69
CA VAL A 111 14.93 7.56 0.52
C VAL A 111 14.14 6.94 1.67
N GLU A 112 14.84 6.56 2.74
CA GLU A 112 14.19 6.19 4.01
C GLU A 112 13.75 7.48 4.71
N LEU A 113 12.46 7.59 5.01
CA LEU A 113 11.95 8.80 5.67
C LEU A 113 12.11 8.69 7.18
N SER A 114 12.62 9.74 7.80
CA SER A 114 12.67 9.87 9.26
C SER A 114 11.25 9.93 9.83
N SER A 115 10.83 8.88 10.53
CA SER A 115 9.50 8.84 11.15
C SER A 115 9.47 9.55 12.50
N VAL A 116 8.50 10.43 12.69
CA VAL A 116 8.26 11.19 13.94
C VAL A 116 6.78 11.16 14.32
N GLY A 117 6.46 11.49 15.58
CA GLY A 117 5.08 11.48 16.08
C GLY A 117 4.64 10.10 16.55
N ASP A 118 3.37 9.76 16.28
CA ASP A 118 2.76 8.50 16.70
C ASP A 118 3.08 7.38 15.71
N VAL A 119 4.34 6.94 15.70
CA VAL A 119 4.83 5.97 14.72
C VAL A 119 4.12 4.62 14.91
N PRO A 120 3.47 4.07 13.87
CA PRO A 120 2.77 2.80 13.99
C PRO A 120 3.73 1.66 14.33
N SER A 121 3.24 0.71 15.12
CA SER A 121 3.97 -0.55 15.34
C SER A 121 4.22 -1.30 14.03
N ALA A 122 5.29 -2.09 14.00
CA ALA A 122 5.67 -2.91 12.85
C ALA A 122 4.51 -3.83 12.43
N ARG A 123 4.25 -3.90 11.12
CA ARG A 123 3.03 -4.53 10.60
C ARG A 123 3.16 -4.98 9.16
N TRP A 124 2.38 -6.01 8.82
CA TRP A 124 2.18 -6.43 7.43
C TRP A 124 0.71 -6.66 7.12
N GLY A 125 0.36 -6.62 5.84
CA GLY A 125 -1.01 -6.83 5.37
C GLY A 125 -1.99 -5.76 5.85
N HIS A 126 -1.49 -4.58 6.19
CA HIS A 126 -2.29 -3.37 6.36
C HIS A 126 -2.67 -2.81 4.98
N THR A 127 -3.47 -1.76 4.96
CA THR A 127 -3.75 -0.97 3.76
C THR A 127 -3.23 0.45 3.93
N MET A 128 -2.93 1.10 2.81
CA MET A 128 -2.53 2.50 2.76
C MET A 128 -3.14 3.16 1.53
N ALA A 129 -3.65 4.38 1.68
CA ALA A 129 -4.25 5.14 0.58
C ALA A 129 -3.95 6.64 0.74
N VAL A 130 -3.75 7.37 -0.37
CA VAL A 130 -3.48 8.82 -0.34
C VAL A 130 -4.77 9.61 -0.21
N VAL A 131 -4.87 10.43 0.84
CA VAL A 131 -6.08 11.16 1.27
C VAL A 131 -5.97 12.67 1.07
N GLY A 132 -4.99 13.11 0.28
CA GLY A 132 -4.76 14.51 -0.06
C GLY A 132 -3.30 14.78 -0.43
N ASP A 133 -3.00 16.03 -0.76
CA ASP A 133 -1.65 16.44 -1.17
C ASP A 133 -0.64 16.18 -0.07
N GLY A 134 0.22 15.18 -0.27
CA GLY A 134 1.29 14.84 0.65
C GLY A 134 0.85 14.08 1.91
N CYS A 135 -0.36 13.51 1.94
CA CYS A 135 -0.85 12.75 3.10
C CYS A 135 -1.45 11.39 2.71
N ALA A 136 -1.16 10.35 3.50
CA ALA A 136 -1.74 9.03 3.35
C ALA A 136 -2.36 8.53 4.65
N VAL A 137 -3.40 7.71 4.56
CA VAL A 137 -4.00 6.97 5.67
C VAL A 137 -3.50 5.53 5.68
N VAL A 138 -3.26 4.97 6.86
CA VAL A 138 -2.92 3.57 7.09
C VAL A 138 -3.94 2.98 8.05
N PHE A 139 -4.43 1.77 7.75
CA PHE A 139 -5.34 1.05 8.62
C PHE A 139 -4.98 -0.42 8.78
N GLY A 140 -5.05 -0.88 10.03
CA GLY A 140 -5.03 -2.29 10.40
C GLY A 140 -3.71 -2.99 10.10
N GLY A 141 -3.81 -4.24 9.66
CA GLY A 141 -2.67 -5.13 9.46
C GLY A 141 -2.48 -6.10 10.63
N LYS A 142 -1.31 -6.72 10.69
CA LYS A 142 -0.99 -7.76 11.67
C LYS A 142 0.46 -7.68 12.14
N TYR A 143 0.69 -8.08 13.38
CA TYR A 143 2.00 -8.41 13.95
C TYR A 143 2.03 -9.84 14.54
N PHE A 144 3.21 -10.39 14.86
CA PHE A 144 3.33 -11.72 15.48
C PHE A 144 3.19 -11.64 17.00
N GLY A 145 2.85 -12.75 17.63
CA GLY A 145 2.70 -12.82 19.09
C GLY A 145 1.38 -12.25 19.58
N SER A 146 1.40 -11.64 20.77
CA SER A 146 0.20 -11.21 21.50
C SER A 146 -0.57 -10.07 20.85
N TYR A 147 0.03 -9.33 19.92
CA TYR A 147 -0.58 -8.15 19.30
C TYR A 147 -1.67 -8.48 18.28
N GLY A 148 -1.58 -9.63 17.59
CA GLY A 148 -2.61 -10.05 16.64
C GLY A 148 -2.83 -9.08 15.48
N TYR A 149 -4.10 -8.87 15.12
CA TYR A 149 -4.51 -7.91 14.10
C TYR A 149 -4.72 -6.53 14.71
N PHE A 150 -4.55 -5.48 13.91
CA PHE A 150 -4.80 -4.10 14.32
C PHE A 150 -6.11 -3.55 13.72
N ASN A 151 -6.70 -2.55 14.37
CA ASN A 151 -7.75 -1.67 13.87
C ASN A 151 -7.44 -0.19 14.15
N ASP A 152 -6.17 0.12 14.39
CA ASP A 152 -5.68 1.47 14.53
C ASP A 152 -5.68 2.20 13.17
N VAL A 153 -5.83 3.52 13.22
CA VAL A 153 -5.82 4.40 12.05
C VAL A 153 -4.71 5.41 12.24
N TYR A 154 -3.86 5.54 11.24
CA TYR A 154 -2.83 6.58 11.22
C TYR A 154 -2.94 7.41 9.96
N THR A 155 -2.60 8.69 10.08
CA THR A 155 -2.24 9.51 8.92
C THR A 155 -0.74 9.77 8.93
N VAL A 156 -0.13 9.78 7.75
CA VAL A 156 1.27 10.15 7.55
C VAL A 156 1.36 11.31 6.57
N ALA A 157 1.92 12.43 7.04
CA ALA A 157 2.25 13.57 6.19
C ALA A 157 3.76 13.58 5.91
N VAL A 158 4.15 13.74 4.65
CA VAL A 158 5.56 13.75 4.26
C VAL A 158 5.99 15.16 3.87
N SER A 159 7.06 15.65 4.51
CA SER A 159 7.69 16.92 4.20
C SER A 159 9.20 16.76 4.13
N GLY A 160 9.78 16.91 2.93
CA GLY A 160 11.18 16.61 2.69
C GLY A 160 11.46 15.13 2.97
N THR A 161 12.41 14.84 3.87
CA THR A 161 12.77 13.48 4.28
C THR A 161 12.14 13.05 5.61
N THR A 162 11.10 13.76 6.06
CA THR A 162 10.41 13.48 7.34
C THR A 162 8.99 12.99 7.08
N ALA A 163 8.62 11.88 7.72
CA ALA A 163 7.28 11.33 7.76
C ALA A 163 6.68 11.58 9.16
N THR A 164 5.68 12.44 9.25
CA THR A 164 5.00 12.79 10.50
C THR A 164 3.74 11.96 10.64
N TRP A 165 3.72 11.07 11.64
CA TRP A 165 2.61 10.18 11.93
C TRP A 165 1.71 10.75 13.03
N VAL A 166 0.41 10.58 12.85
CA VAL A 166 -0.62 10.92 13.84
C VAL A 166 -1.57 9.74 13.96
N GLU A 167 -1.77 9.22 15.16
CA GLU A 167 -2.80 8.22 15.44
C GLU A 167 -4.15 8.93 15.57
N LEU A 168 -5.14 8.47 14.81
CA LEU A 168 -6.48 9.04 14.84
C LEU A 168 -7.38 8.25 15.79
N SER A 169 -8.15 8.98 16.59
CA SER A 169 -9.23 8.37 17.37
C SER A 169 -10.34 7.91 16.43
N SER A 170 -10.75 6.64 16.52
CA SER A 170 -11.85 6.11 15.70
C SER A 170 -13.20 6.28 16.39
N VAL A 171 -14.20 6.76 15.65
CA VAL A 171 -15.58 6.97 16.13
C VAL A 171 -16.60 6.43 15.12
N GLY A 172 -17.84 6.18 15.56
CA GLY A 172 -18.89 5.60 14.72
C GLY A 172 -18.86 4.07 14.69
N ASP A 173 -19.14 3.49 13.53
CA ASP A 173 -19.14 2.04 13.30
C ASP A 173 -17.70 1.54 13.09
N VAL A 174 -16.91 1.57 14.17
CA VAL A 174 -15.46 1.29 14.09
C VAL A 174 -15.22 -0.16 13.66
N PRO A 175 -14.50 -0.41 12.55
CA PRO A 175 -14.23 -1.76 12.10
C PRO A 175 -13.36 -2.51 13.11
N GLY A 176 -13.69 -3.78 13.35
CA GLY A 176 -12.85 -4.67 14.14
C GLY A 176 -11.47 -4.92 13.51
N ALA A 177 -10.52 -5.38 14.34
CA ALA A 177 -9.14 -5.66 13.93
C ALA A 177 -9.05 -6.66 12.77
N ARG A 178 -8.32 -6.29 11.72
CA ARG A 178 -8.25 -7.01 10.45
C ARG A 178 -7.00 -6.69 9.64
N GLY A 179 -6.69 -7.55 8.68
CA GLY A 179 -5.64 -7.32 7.68
C GLY A 179 -6.02 -7.94 6.34
N SER A 180 -5.17 -7.81 5.32
CA SER A 180 -5.42 -8.29 3.95
C SER A 180 -6.72 -7.73 3.35
N LEU A 181 -6.97 -6.46 3.61
CA LEU A 181 -8.15 -5.70 3.17
C LEU A 181 -7.80 -4.77 2.00
N SER A 182 -8.82 -4.15 1.41
CA SER A 182 -8.65 -3.11 0.38
C SER A 182 -9.25 -1.79 0.85
N MET A 183 -8.56 -0.70 0.54
CA MET A 183 -9.03 0.66 0.78
C MET A 183 -8.72 1.54 -0.43
N VAL A 184 -9.68 2.38 -0.81
CA VAL A 184 -9.55 3.34 -1.91
C VAL A 184 -10.11 4.69 -1.47
N VAL A 185 -9.49 5.77 -1.91
CA VAL A 185 -10.01 7.12 -1.68
C VAL A 185 -10.98 7.48 -2.81
N LEU A 186 -12.11 8.08 -2.43
CA LEU A 186 -13.17 8.54 -3.32
C LEU A 186 -12.95 10.00 -3.72
N ASP A 187 -13.65 10.43 -4.78
CA ASP A 187 -13.56 11.79 -5.33
C ASP A 187 -13.96 12.89 -4.32
N ASP A 188 -14.78 12.54 -3.32
CA ASP A 188 -15.20 13.46 -2.25
C ASP A 188 -14.18 13.58 -1.09
N GLY A 189 -13.06 12.86 -1.18
CA GLY A 189 -11.99 12.84 -0.19
C GLY A 189 -12.20 11.84 0.95
N SER A 190 -13.35 11.17 1.02
CA SER A 190 -13.53 10.03 1.93
C SER A 190 -12.82 8.78 1.40
N ALA A 191 -12.64 7.76 2.25
CA ALA A 191 -12.14 6.46 1.81
C ALA A 191 -13.19 5.38 2.00
N VAL A 192 -13.19 4.38 1.10
CA VAL A 192 -13.98 3.15 1.24
C VAL A 192 -13.04 2.00 1.55
N MET A 193 -13.44 1.18 2.52
CA MET A 193 -12.74 -0.01 2.96
C MET A 193 -13.63 -1.24 2.76
N PHE A 194 -13.09 -2.32 2.19
CA PHE A 194 -13.83 -3.57 2.00
C PHE A 194 -13.10 -4.78 2.59
N GLY A 195 -13.86 -5.57 3.34
CA GLY A 195 -13.53 -6.92 3.77
C GLY A 195 -12.25 -7.02 4.62
N GLY A 196 -11.43 -8.01 4.25
CA GLY A 196 -10.21 -8.38 4.96
C GLY A 196 -10.32 -9.74 5.63
N TRP A 197 -9.40 -9.99 6.56
CA TRP A 197 -9.29 -11.25 7.28
C TRP A 197 -9.01 -10.98 8.76
N ARG A 198 -9.68 -11.73 9.63
CA ARG A 198 -9.41 -11.76 11.07
C ARG A 198 -9.46 -13.19 11.62
N TYR A 199 -9.27 -13.34 12.93
CA TYR A 199 -9.58 -14.60 13.59
C TYR A 199 -11.07 -14.94 13.39
N GLY A 200 -11.35 -16.08 12.76
CA GLY A 200 -12.70 -16.49 12.39
C GLY A 200 -12.97 -16.52 10.89
N GLY A 201 -12.14 -15.89 10.05
CA GLY A 201 -12.22 -16.03 8.59
C GLY A 201 -12.22 -14.72 7.81
N PRO A 202 -12.57 -14.79 6.51
CA PRO A 202 -12.72 -13.62 5.65
C PRO A 202 -13.92 -12.77 6.06
N LEU A 203 -13.87 -11.49 5.69
CA LEU A 203 -14.90 -10.49 5.94
C LEU A 203 -15.42 -9.95 4.60
N ASP A 204 -16.69 -9.56 4.59
CA ASP A 204 -17.46 -9.04 3.45
C ASP A 204 -18.16 -7.70 3.74
N ASP A 205 -17.85 -7.10 4.88
CA ASP A 205 -18.33 -5.80 5.31
C ASP A 205 -17.64 -4.66 4.55
N ILE A 206 -18.36 -3.55 4.37
CA ILE A 206 -17.89 -2.36 3.68
C ILE A 206 -18.08 -1.14 4.60
N TYR A 207 -17.07 -0.28 4.64
CA TYR A 207 -17.11 0.94 5.44
C TYR A 207 -16.71 2.13 4.60
N THR A 208 -17.32 3.28 4.88
CA THR A 208 -16.74 4.58 4.54
C THR A 208 -15.99 5.12 5.75
N VAL A 209 -14.92 5.87 5.49
CA VAL A 209 -14.16 6.60 6.51
C VAL A 209 -13.94 8.04 6.08
N ASN A 210 -14.37 8.96 6.93
CA ASN A 210 -14.09 10.38 6.80
C ASN A 210 -12.98 10.78 7.78
N LEU A 211 -11.95 11.43 7.28
CA LEU A 211 -10.76 11.78 8.06
C LEU A 211 -10.76 13.25 8.46
N SER A 212 -10.36 13.50 9.69
CA SER A 212 -10.01 14.82 10.21
C SER A 212 -8.59 14.76 10.78
N SER A 213 -8.07 15.89 11.25
CA SER A 213 -6.73 15.96 11.87
C SER A 213 -6.58 15.13 13.16
N THR A 214 -7.69 14.67 13.75
CA THR A 214 -7.69 14.00 15.07
C THR A 214 -8.56 12.75 15.13
N HIS A 215 -9.50 12.59 14.20
CA HIS A 215 -10.48 11.51 14.21
C HIS A 215 -10.68 10.88 12.84
N ALA A 216 -10.92 9.57 12.84
CA ALA A 216 -11.48 8.80 11.73
C ALA A 216 -12.94 8.44 12.06
N THR A 217 -13.88 8.94 11.27
CA THR A 217 -15.32 8.67 11.45
C THR A 217 -15.73 7.57 10.49
N TRP A 218 -16.16 6.43 11.04
CA TRP A 218 -16.53 5.23 10.30
C TRP A 218 -18.04 5.07 10.22
N GLU A 219 -18.53 4.63 9.08
CA GLU A 219 -19.91 4.24 8.84
C GLU A 219 -19.91 2.91 8.09
N GLU A 220 -20.60 1.90 8.63
CA GLU A 220 -20.77 0.61 7.96
C GLU A 220 -21.87 0.74 6.90
N LEU A 221 -21.53 0.50 5.64
CA LEU A 221 -22.54 0.52 4.59
C LEU A 221 -23.29 -0.82 4.61
N SER A 222 -24.54 -0.80 5.06
CA SER A 222 -25.41 -1.96 4.97
C SER A 222 -25.66 -2.31 3.49
N SER A 223 -25.54 -3.59 3.14
CA SER A 223 -26.01 -4.06 1.83
C SER A 223 -27.52 -3.78 1.70
N VAL A 224 -27.90 -3.00 0.70
CA VAL A 224 -29.30 -2.92 0.27
C VAL A 224 -29.52 -4.18 -0.56
N GLY A 225 -30.16 -5.18 0.05
CA GLY A 225 -30.42 -6.48 -0.57
C GLY A 225 -31.29 -6.44 -1.83
#